data_AF-A0A1G3R5V5-F1
#
_entry.id   AF-A0A1G3R5V5-F1
#
_cell.length_a   1.000
_cell.length_b   1.000
_cell.length_c   1.000
_cell.angle_alpha   90.00
_cell.angle_beta   90.00
_cell.angle_gamma   90.00
#
_symmetry.space_group_name_H-M   'P 1'
#
loop_
_entity.id
_entity.type
_entity.pdbx_description
1 polymer ?
#
loop_
_entity_poly.entity_id
_entity_poly.type
_entity_poly.pdbx_seq_one_letter_code
_entity_poly.pdbx_strand_id
1 'polypeptide(L)'
;MKTLEGHSTVNRWFWAAVAASALLTVLIAVLGPRLRTAFVLPVDEGSWFYAWQLAHPTFWSRFTAWTFYGLHQAAVWVLVALAMREKAHADRMSRINLAFFLVTLGFSLLHVLQTHLWYDGLAQDVPIWSSQYSVIVMLVLILFLMIPRRGIFLGLKVPLPERALAFVQRWHGLYISWALVYTFWFHPTEGVPSILTGFFYMFLLFTQMSVANTRAHFVVGWITVLELFVGLHGPAIALINTNNGWPMFLFGFLFLFVFTQQFGFRLHWAARVLIFLAY
;
A
#
# COMPACT_ATOMS: atom_id res chain seq x y z
N MET A 1 -14.64 -27.58 16.08
CA MET A 1 -13.21 -27.92 15.90
C MET A 1 -12.64 -27.38 14.58
N LYS A 2 -13.14 -27.81 13.40
CA LYS A 2 -12.64 -27.33 12.09
C LYS A 2 -12.64 -25.80 11.88
N THR A 3 -13.63 -25.09 12.43
CA THR A 3 -13.72 -23.62 12.32
C THR A 3 -12.69 -22.87 13.17
N LEU A 4 -12.38 -23.39 14.37
CA LEU A 4 -11.37 -22.82 15.27
C LEU A 4 -9.95 -23.04 14.71
N GLU A 5 -9.69 -24.22 14.13
CA GLU A 5 -8.42 -24.51 13.44
C GLU A 5 -8.25 -23.61 12.20
N GLY A 6 -9.31 -23.45 11.39
CA GLY A 6 -9.30 -22.53 10.24
C GLY A 6 -8.95 -21.10 10.63
N HIS A 7 -9.62 -20.54 11.64
CA HIS A 7 -9.30 -19.22 12.19
C HIS A 7 -7.83 -19.10 12.60
N SER A 8 -7.27 -20.13 13.25
CA SER A 8 -5.87 -20.14 13.68
C SER A 8 -4.89 -20.12 12.51
N THR A 9 -5.25 -20.70 11.36
CA THR A 9 -4.36 -20.76 10.19
C THR A 9 -4.25 -19.42 9.47
N VAL A 10 -5.38 -18.76 9.19
CA VAL A 10 -5.40 -17.42 8.57
C VAL A 10 -4.71 -16.40 9.49
N ASN A 11 -4.93 -16.49 10.81
CA ASN A 11 -4.29 -15.58 11.76
C ASN A 11 -2.77 -15.76 11.80
N ARG A 12 -2.28 -17.01 11.89
CA ARG A 12 -0.83 -17.29 11.83
C ARG A 12 -0.21 -16.78 10.53
N TRP A 13 -0.89 -17.00 9.40
CA TRP A 13 -0.43 -16.51 8.11
C TRP A 13 -0.36 -14.99 8.05
N PHE A 14 -1.42 -14.31 8.49
CA PHE A 14 -1.49 -12.85 8.54
C PHE A 14 -0.30 -12.26 9.32
N TRP A 15 -0.05 -12.76 10.53
CA TRP A 15 1.08 -12.28 11.34
C TRP A 15 2.44 -12.63 10.75
N ALA A 16 2.58 -13.79 10.08
CA ALA A 16 3.80 -14.12 9.34
C ALA A 16 4.04 -13.15 8.18
N ALA A 17 3.01 -12.75 7.44
CA ALA A 17 3.11 -11.78 6.36
C ALA A 17 3.44 -10.36 6.86
N VAL A 18 2.86 -9.95 8.00
CA VAL A 18 3.23 -8.69 8.68
C VAL A 18 4.69 -8.73 9.17
N ALA A 19 5.14 -9.84 9.76
CA ALA A 19 6.53 -10.02 10.16
C ALA A 19 7.48 -9.97 8.95
N ALA A 20 7.12 -10.64 7.84
CA ALA A 20 7.90 -10.58 6.60
C ALA A 20 7.98 -9.15 6.04
N SER A 21 6.90 -8.37 6.17
CA SER A 21 6.88 -6.94 5.78
C SER A 21 7.91 -6.14 6.58
N ALA A 22 7.96 -6.33 7.90
CA ALA A 22 8.96 -5.68 8.76
C ALA A 22 10.38 -6.12 8.42
N LEU A 23 10.60 -7.42 8.19
CA LEU A 23 11.91 -7.96 7.82
C LEU A 23 12.41 -7.43 6.48
N LEU A 24 11.54 -7.30 5.47
CA LEU A 24 11.88 -6.69 4.19
C LEU A 24 12.24 -5.20 4.36
N THR A 25 11.50 -4.45 5.18
CA THR A 25 11.86 -3.07 5.49
C THR A 25 13.22 -2.97 6.20
N VAL A 26 13.50 -3.85 7.16
CA VAL A 26 14.80 -3.91 7.83
C VAL A 26 15.91 -4.26 6.84
N LEU A 27 15.67 -5.21 5.92
CA LEU A 27 16.63 -5.55 4.87
C LEU A 27 16.99 -4.32 4.02
N ILE A 28 15.99 -3.57 3.56
CA ILE A 28 16.20 -2.32 2.80
C ILE A 28 16.98 -1.31 3.65
N ALA A 29 16.62 -1.13 4.92
CA ALA A 29 17.30 -0.21 5.82
C ALA A 29 18.78 -0.56 6.02
N VAL A 30 19.09 -1.85 6.18
CA VAL A 30 20.46 -2.34 6.39
C VAL A 30 21.30 -2.22 5.13
N LEU A 31 20.72 -2.48 3.96
CA LEU A 31 21.45 -2.41 2.69
C LEU A 31 21.55 -0.99 2.12
N GLY A 32 20.59 -0.11 2.43
CA GLY A 32 20.47 1.24 1.90
C GLY A 32 21.73 2.11 1.97
N PRO A 33 22.54 2.10 3.05
CA PRO A 33 23.78 2.87 3.10
C PRO A 33 24.75 2.60 1.93
N ARG A 34 24.71 1.41 1.32
CA ARG A 34 25.54 1.07 0.16
C ARG A 34 25.14 1.82 -1.11
N LEU A 35 23.87 2.21 -1.23
CA LEU A 35 23.36 2.91 -2.42
C LEU A 35 23.95 4.32 -2.53
N ARG A 36 24.09 5.02 -1.39
CA ARG A 36 24.59 6.41 -1.32
C ARG A 36 26.01 6.59 -1.84
N THR A 37 26.84 5.55 -1.75
CA THR A 37 28.23 5.58 -2.24
C THR A 37 28.36 4.99 -3.64
N ALA A 38 27.42 4.15 -4.05
CA ALA A 38 27.49 3.43 -5.33
C ALA A 38 26.92 4.25 -6.50
N PHE A 39 26.01 5.18 -6.22
CA PHE A 39 25.26 5.90 -7.24
C PHE A 39 25.27 7.41 -7.01
N VAL A 40 25.19 8.18 -8.10
CA VAL A 40 25.15 9.64 -8.08
C VAL A 40 23.73 10.09 -8.42
N LEU A 41 23.11 10.79 -7.48
CA LEU A 41 21.77 11.35 -7.62
C LEU A 41 21.85 12.80 -8.09
N PRO A 42 20.82 13.30 -8.81
CA PRO A 42 20.76 14.70 -9.20
C PRO A 42 20.54 15.60 -7.98
N VAL A 43 20.85 16.88 -8.17
CA VAL A 43 20.52 17.92 -7.18
C VAL A 43 19.00 18.09 -7.16
N ASP A 44 18.42 18.23 -5.97
CA ASP A 44 17.00 18.51 -5.82
C ASP A 44 16.64 19.88 -6.42
N GLU A 45 15.76 19.90 -7.42
CA GLU A 45 15.32 21.11 -8.13
C GLU A 45 13.99 21.69 -7.56
N GLY A 46 13.51 21.16 -6.43
CA GLY A 46 12.36 21.68 -5.71
C GLY A 46 11.11 20.80 -5.79
N SER A 47 9.95 21.37 -5.47
CA SER A 47 8.76 20.60 -5.05
C SER A 47 8.18 19.61 -6.06
N TRP A 48 8.52 19.75 -7.35
CA TRP A 48 8.02 18.91 -8.44
C TRP A 48 9.05 17.90 -8.95
N PHE A 49 10.29 18.00 -8.45
CA PHE A 49 11.39 17.14 -8.82
C PHE A 49 11.43 15.92 -7.91
N TYR A 50 11.76 14.77 -8.48
CA TYR A 50 11.92 13.53 -7.71
C TYR A 50 13.42 13.21 -7.60
N ALA A 51 13.98 13.43 -6.40
CA ALA A 51 15.43 13.37 -6.19
C ALA A 51 16.03 11.95 -6.22
N TRP A 52 15.23 10.90 -5.99
CA TRP A 52 15.71 9.51 -5.94
C TRP A 52 15.66 8.83 -7.31
N GLN A 53 16.41 9.38 -8.24
CA GLN A 53 16.66 8.85 -9.58
C GLN A 53 18.14 9.05 -9.93
N LEU A 54 18.70 8.35 -10.91
CA LEU A 54 20.08 8.57 -11.32
C LEU A 54 20.24 9.90 -12.05
N ALA A 55 21.35 10.60 -11.80
CA ALA A 55 21.72 11.78 -12.59
C ALA A 55 22.02 11.39 -14.07
N HIS A 56 22.53 10.18 -14.26
CA HIS A 56 22.87 9.62 -15.56
C HIS A 56 22.30 8.20 -15.68
N PRO A 57 21.01 8.06 -16.05
CA PRO A 57 20.38 6.75 -16.18
C PRO A 57 21.01 5.95 -17.32
N THR A 58 21.02 4.63 -17.18
CA THR A 58 21.55 3.71 -18.20
C THR A 58 20.41 2.96 -18.88
N PHE A 59 20.71 2.27 -19.98
CA PHE A 59 19.76 1.35 -20.58
C PHE A 59 19.25 0.32 -19.55
N TRP A 60 20.16 -0.26 -18.76
CA TRP A 60 19.82 -1.32 -17.81
C TRP A 60 19.01 -0.84 -16.62
N SER A 61 19.24 0.38 -16.13
CA SER A 61 18.44 0.93 -15.03
C SER A 61 16.97 1.06 -15.40
N ARG A 62 16.69 1.62 -16.57
CA ARG A 62 15.32 1.77 -17.09
C ARG A 62 14.71 0.45 -17.54
N PHE A 63 15.46 -0.35 -18.31
CA PHE A 63 14.97 -1.60 -18.88
C PHE A 63 14.59 -2.61 -17.79
N THR A 64 15.41 -2.75 -16.75
CA THR A 64 15.12 -3.69 -15.66
C THR A 64 13.93 -3.23 -14.82
N ALA A 65 13.82 -1.94 -14.52
CA ALA A 65 12.69 -1.36 -13.79
C ALA A 65 11.36 -1.63 -14.50
N TRP A 66 11.24 -1.29 -15.79
CA TRP A 66 10.03 -1.52 -16.58
C TRP A 66 9.73 -3.00 -16.78
N THR A 67 10.75 -3.81 -17.04
CA THR A 67 10.57 -5.26 -17.26
C THR A 67 10.04 -5.93 -15.99
N PHE A 68 10.67 -5.70 -14.84
CA PHE A 68 10.23 -6.32 -13.60
C PHE A 68 8.92 -5.75 -13.06
N TYR A 69 8.64 -4.46 -13.27
CA TYR A 69 7.30 -3.90 -13.08
C TYR A 69 6.26 -4.64 -13.92
N GLY A 70 6.49 -4.77 -15.24
CA GLY A 70 5.55 -5.42 -16.15
C GLY A 70 5.29 -6.88 -15.79
N LEU A 71 6.34 -7.63 -15.45
CA LEU A 71 6.22 -9.02 -15.02
C LEU A 71 5.49 -9.13 -13.66
N HIS A 72 5.80 -8.26 -12.70
CA HIS A 72 5.11 -8.22 -11.40
C HIS A 72 3.62 -7.90 -11.61
N GLN A 73 3.32 -6.90 -12.43
CA GLN A 73 1.96 -6.45 -12.71
C GLN A 73 1.14 -7.54 -13.39
N ALA A 74 1.70 -8.19 -14.41
CA ALA A 74 1.03 -9.27 -15.12
C ALA A 74 0.75 -10.47 -14.20
N ALA A 75 1.74 -10.88 -13.39
CA ALA A 75 1.58 -11.96 -12.43
C ALA A 75 0.46 -11.65 -11.42
N VAL A 76 0.47 -10.43 -10.86
CA VAL A 76 -0.55 -9.98 -9.90
C VAL A 76 -1.93 -9.90 -10.55
N TRP A 77 -2.07 -9.37 -11.77
CA TRP A 77 -3.36 -9.32 -12.45
C TRP A 77 -3.92 -10.70 -12.79
N VAL A 78 -3.07 -11.66 -13.17
CA VAL A 78 -3.49 -13.06 -13.34
C VAL A 78 -4.05 -13.60 -12.02
N LEU A 79 -3.35 -13.38 -10.90
CA LEU A 79 -3.82 -13.82 -9.58
C LEU A 79 -5.12 -13.12 -9.15
N VAL A 80 -5.28 -11.82 -9.43
CA VAL A 80 -6.53 -11.09 -9.17
C VAL A 80 -7.66 -11.67 -10.00
N ALA A 81 -7.46 -11.91 -11.29
CA ALA A 81 -8.47 -12.50 -12.17
C ALA A 81 -8.89 -13.90 -11.72
N LEU A 82 -7.97 -14.69 -11.16
CA LEU A 82 -8.26 -15.99 -10.56
C LEU A 82 -9.00 -15.84 -9.22
N ALA A 83 -8.57 -14.94 -8.34
CA ALA A 83 -9.25 -14.65 -7.06
C ALA A 83 -10.68 -14.11 -7.25
N MET A 84 -10.95 -13.37 -8.33
CA MET A 84 -12.30 -12.92 -8.71
C MET A 84 -13.27 -14.07 -9.04
N ARG A 85 -12.76 -15.28 -9.26
CA ARG A 85 -13.54 -16.51 -9.51
C ARG A 85 -13.71 -17.35 -8.26
N GLU A 86 -12.95 -17.08 -7.19
CA GLU A 86 -13.12 -17.75 -5.91
C GLU A 86 -14.32 -17.17 -5.14
N LYS A 87 -15.07 -18.05 -4.46
CA LYS A 87 -16.02 -17.61 -3.44
C LYS A 87 -15.25 -17.21 -2.19
N ALA A 88 -15.80 -16.25 -1.42
CA ALA A 88 -15.27 -15.89 -0.11
C ALA A 88 -15.08 -17.14 0.77
N HIS A 89 -13.93 -17.21 1.43
CA HIS A 89 -13.47 -18.36 2.20
C HIS A 89 -12.80 -17.90 3.49
N ALA A 90 -13.62 -17.33 4.38
CA ALA A 90 -13.21 -16.56 5.55
C ALA A 90 -12.05 -17.14 6.37
N ASP A 91 -12.02 -18.46 6.54
CA ASP A 91 -11.22 -19.13 7.56
C ASP A 91 -10.16 -20.09 6.97
N ARG A 92 -9.81 -19.95 5.69
CA ARG A 92 -8.75 -20.75 5.05
C ARG A 92 -7.89 -19.91 4.10
N MET A 93 -6.63 -20.30 3.97
CA MET A 93 -5.74 -19.77 2.95
C MET A 93 -5.88 -20.60 1.67
N SER A 94 -6.26 -19.97 0.56
CA SER A 94 -6.28 -20.63 -0.75
C SER A 94 -4.87 -20.70 -1.36
N ARG A 95 -4.71 -21.51 -2.41
CA ARG A 95 -3.45 -21.54 -3.18
C ARG A 95 -3.18 -20.19 -3.86
N ILE A 96 -4.23 -19.46 -4.21
CA ILE A 96 -4.10 -18.12 -4.81
C ILE A 96 -3.58 -17.13 -3.78
N ASN A 97 -4.05 -17.21 -2.53
CA ASN A 97 -3.52 -16.38 -1.44
C ASN A 97 -2.03 -16.61 -1.20
N LEU A 98 -1.61 -17.88 -1.15
CA LEU A 98 -0.21 -18.25 -1.04
C LEU A 98 0.60 -17.75 -2.25
N ALA A 99 0.05 -17.89 -3.46
CA ALA A 99 0.70 -17.39 -4.67
C ALA A 99 0.88 -15.87 -4.66
N PHE A 100 -0.12 -15.10 -4.20
CA PHE A 100 0.03 -13.64 -4.02
C PHE A 100 1.22 -13.33 -3.12
N PHE A 101 1.29 -13.96 -1.94
CA PHE A 101 2.39 -13.74 -1.01
C PHE A 101 3.75 -14.09 -1.63
N LEU A 102 3.88 -15.26 -2.25
CA LEU A 102 5.15 -15.71 -2.81
C LEU A 102 5.60 -14.87 -4.00
N VAL A 103 4.67 -14.52 -4.90
CA VAL A 103 4.95 -13.64 -6.04
C VAL A 103 5.42 -12.28 -5.54
N THR A 104 4.69 -11.67 -4.62
CA THR A 104 5.03 -10.33 -4.15
C THR A 104 6.29 -10.32 -3.28
N LEU A 105 6.55 -11.36 -2.48
CA LEU A 105 7.81 -11.54 -1.76
C LEU A 105 8.98 -11.68 -2.73
N GLY A 106 8.84 -12.53 -3.76
CA GLY A 106 9.86 -12.74 -4.78
C GLY A 106 10.19 -11.46 -5.53
N PHE A 107 9.18 -10.72 -6.00
CA PHE A 107 9.38 -9.42 -6.64
C PHE A 107 9.91 -8.35 -5.69
N SER A 108 9.62 -8.43 -4.39
CA SER A 108 10.18 -7.51 -3.41
C SER A 108 11.69 -7.70 -3.26
N LEU A 109 12.15 -8.95 -3.15
CA LEU A 109 13.57 -9.29 -3.11
C LEU A 109 14.27 -8.97 -4.44
N LEU A 110 13.59 -9.22 -5.56
CA LEU A 110 14.09 -8.85 -6.88
C LEU A 110 14.23 -7.33 -7.04
N HIS A 111 13.29 -6.56 -6.49
CA HIS A 111 13.35 -5.11 -6.53
C HIS A 111 14.53 -4.58 -5.71
N VAL A 112 14.76 -5.13 -4.51
CA VAL A 112 15.98 -4.83 -3.72
C VAL A 112 17.24 -5.12 -4.54
N LEU A 113 17.32 -6.31 -5.15
CA LEU A 113 18.46 -6.66 -6.00
C LEU A 113 18.62 -5.69 -7.19
N GLN A 114 17.51 -5.35 -7.86
CA GLN A 114 17.51 -4.44 -9.00
C GLN A 114 18.01 -3.05 -8.60
N THR A 115 17.53 -2.48 -7.50
CA THR A 115 18.01 -1.18 -7.00
C THR A 115 19.50 -1.24 -6.66
N HIS A 116 19.99 -2.34 -6.09
CA HIS A 116 21.42 -2.46 -5.76
C HIS A 116 22.33 -2.63 -6.99
N LEU A 117 21.79 -3.09 -8.12
CA LEU A 117 22.56 -3.27 -9.35
C LEU A 117 22.45 -2.07 -10.30
N TRP A 118 21.28 -1.44 -10.38
CA TRP A 118 21.01 -0.40 -11.37
C TRP A 118 20.29 0.85 -10.84
N TYR A 119 19.94 0.85 -9.55
CA TYR A 119 19.31 1.96 -8.84
C TYR A 119 17.89 2.32 -9.27
N ASP A 120 17.67 2.81 -10.50
CA ASP A 120 16.42 3.47 -10.88
C ASP A 120 15.15 2.63 -10.71
N GLY A 121 14.06 3.32 -10.37
CA GLY A 121 12.68 2.86 -10.54
C GLY A 121 11.99 3.53 -11.73
N LEU A 122 10.67 3.40 -11.82
CA LEU A 122 9.91 4.00 -12.94
C LEU A 122 9.94 5.54 -12.92
N ALA A 123 10.22 6.17 -11.78
CA ALA A 123 10.26 7.63 -11.65
C ALA A 123 11.18 8.33 -12.66
N GLN A 124 12.18 7.62 -13.19
CA GLN A 124 13.06 8.11 -14.24
C GLN A 124 12.32 8.47 -15.55
N ASP A 125 11.17 7.84 -15.80
CA ASP A 125 10.43 7.88 -17.07
C ASP A 125 9.01 8.45 -16.94
N VAL A 126 8.50 8.56 -15.71
CA VAL A 126 7.12 8.99 -15.45
C VAL A 126 7.07 10.05 -14.35
N PRO A 127 6.16 11.02 -14.45
CA PRO A 127 6.11 12.12 -13.51
C PRO A 127 5.59 11.68 -12.14
N ILE A 128 6.08 12.31 -11.05
CA ILE A 128 5.73 11.97 -9.67
C ILE A 128 4.22 11.93 -9.38
N TRP A 129 3.44 12.81 -10.02
CA TRP A 129 1.99 12.87 -9.82
C TRP A 129 1.26 11.60 -10.28
N SER A 130 1.83 10.84 -11.23
CA SER A 130 1.21 9.62 -11.73
C SER A 130 1.10 8.55 -10.63
N SER A 131 2.16 8.35 -9.84
CA SER A 131 2.14 7.47 -8.68
C SER A 131 1.23 8.02 -7.59
N GLN A 132 1.31 9.33 -7.29
CA GLN A 132 0.47 9.96 -6.27
C GLN A 132 -1.02 9.79 -6.56
N TYR A 133 -1.48 10.08 -7.79
CA TYR A 133 -2.89 9.92 -8.15
C TYR A 133 -3.36 8.46 -8.14
N SER A 134 -2.48 7.50 -8.46
CA SER A 134 -2.83 6.08 -8.39
C SER A 134 -3.26 5.67 -6.97
N VAL A 135 -2.54 6.17 -5.95
CA VAL A 135 -2.84 5.92 -4.54
C VAL A 135 -4.06 6.71 -4.07
N ILE A 136 -4.22 7.97 -4.50
CA ILE A 136 -5.41 8.78 -4.17
C ILE A 136 -6.69 8.09 -4.65
N VAL A 137 -6.72 7.60 -5.89
CA VAL A 137 -7.89 6.91 -6.43
C VAL A 137 -8.11 5.59 -5.68
N MET A 138 -7.07 4.83 -5.36
CA MET A 138 -7.20 3.63 -4.49
C MET A 138 -7.89 3.99 -3.17
N LEU A 139 -7.48 5.07 -2.49
CA LEU A 139 -8.08 5.51 -1.23
C LEU A 139 -9.54 5.93 -1.40
N VAL A 140 -9.88 6.62 -2.50
CA VAL A 140 -11.28 6.96 -2.83
C VAL A 140 -12.12 5.70 -3.04
N LEU A 141 -11.60 4.69 -3.74
CA LEU A 141 -12.29 3.41 -3.91
C LEU A 141 -12.50 2.69 -2.56
N ILE A 142 -11.51 2.71 -1.68
CA ILE A 142 -11.62 2.13 -0.32
C ILE A 142 -12.66 2.90 0.50
N LEU A 143 -12.65 4.24 0.47
CA LEU A 143 -13.66 5.08 1.12
C LEU A 143 -15.06 4.66 0.67
N PHE A 144 -15.28 4.55 -0.64
CA PHE A 144 -16.55 4.14 -1.23
C PHE A 144 -16.97 2.73 -0.80
N LEU A 145 -16.06 1.75 -0.87
CA LEU A 145 -16.30 0.37 -0.44
C LEU A 145 -16.67 0.25 1.05
N MET A 146 -16.19 1.18 1.87
CA MET A 146 -16.39 1.17 3.32
C MET A 146 -17.61 1.94 3.79
N ILE A 147 -18.28 2.74 2.93
CA ILE A 147 -19.51 3.49 3.28
C ILE A 147 -20.55 2.60 3.97
N PRO A 148 -20.89 1.38 3.49
CA PRO A 148 -21.89 0.53 4.17
C PRO A 148 -21.50 0.14 5.61
N ARG A 149 -20.20 0.11 5.90
CA ARG A 149 -19.65 -0.28 7.21
C ARG A 149 -19.54 0.90 8.17
N ARG A 150 -19.06 2.07 7.70
CA ARG A 150 -18.71 3.21 8.56
C ARG A 150 -19.38 4.54 8.23
N GLY A 151 -20.17 4.61 7.17
CA GLY A 151 -20.74 5.86 6.66
C GLY A 151 -19.74 6.71 5.85
N ILE A 152 -20.22 7.81 5.29
CA ILE A 152 -19.44 8.77 4.50
C ILE A 152 -18.94 9.96 5.33
N PHE A 153 -19.69 10.34 6.37
CA PHE A 153 -19.35 11.43 7.29
C PHE A 153 -20.13 11.26 8.60
N LEU A 154 -19.46 11.32 9.75
CA LEU A 154 -20.05 11.16 11.09
C LEU A 154 -20.94 9.91 11.25
N GLY A 155 -20.58 8.81 10.59
CA GLY A 155 -21.37 7.58 10.61
C GLY A 155 -22.61 7.58 9.71
N LEU A 156 -22.89 8.68 8.99
CA LEU A 156 -24.01 8.79 8.07
C LEU A 156 -23.86 7.79 6.92
N LYS A 157 -24.77 6.81 6.86
CA LYS A 157 -24.83 5.83 5.79
C LYS A 157 -25.77 6.34 4.70
N VAL A 158 -25.20 6.73 3.57
CA VAL A 158 -25.96 7.07 2.38
C VAL A 158 -26.25 5.81 1.57
N PRO A 159 -27.48 5.64 1.04
CA PRO A 159 -27.78 4.52 0.15
C PRO A 159 -26.95 4.67 -1.13
N LEU A 160 -26.10 3.68 -1.40
CA LEU A 160 -25.33 3.61 -2.64
C LEU A 160 -26.14 2.88 -3.71
N PRO A 161 -26.14 3.33 -4.98
CA PRO A 161 -26.72 2.55 -6.06
C PRO A 161 -26.08 1.16 -6.11
N GLU A 162 -26.89 0.09 -6.04
CA GLU A 162 -26.39 -1.29 -5.96
C GLU A 162 -25.45 -1.64 -7.12
N ARG A 163 -25.77 -1.17 -8.33
CA ARG A 163 -24.92 -1.36 -9.52
C ARG A 163 -23.54 -0.72 -9.36
N ALA A 164 -23.46 0.48 -8.77
CA ALA A 164 -22.20 1.17 -8.54
C ALA A 164 -21.36 0.43 -7.49
N LEU A 165 -21.98 0.02 -6.38
CA LEU A 165 -21.30 -0.75 -5.34
C LEU A 165 -20.80 -2.10 -5.88
N ALA A 166 -21.64 -2.83 -6.61
CA ALA A 166 -21.27 -4.10 -7.23
C ALA A 166 -20.14 -3.93 -8.26
N PHE A 167 -20.16 -2.85 -9.05
CA PHE A 167 -19.08 -2.54 -9.99
C PHE A 167 -17.76 -2.32 -9.26
N VAL A 168 -17.73 -1.45 -8.25
CA VAL A 168 -16.50 -1.19 -7.49
C VAL A 168 -16.03 -2.45 -6.76
N GLN A 169 -16.93 -3.20 -6.11
CA GLN A 169 -16.58 -4.48 -5.48
C GLN A 169 -16.01 -5.50 -6.47
N ARG A 170 -16.50 -5.53 -7.71
CA ARG A 170 -16.00 -6.46 -8.73
C ARG A 170 -14.62 -6.07 -9.24
N TRP A 171 -14.37 -4.78 -9.45
CA TRP A 171 -13.21 -4.30 -10.21
C TRP A 171 -12.11 -3.64 -9.37
N HIS A 172 -12.36 -3.32 -8.09
CA HIS A 172 -11.37 -2.65 -7.23
C HIS A 172 -10.04 -3.40 -7.21
N GLY A 173 -10.06 -4.74 -7.15
CA GLY A 173 -8.85 -5.55 -7.08
C GLY A 173 -7.87 -5.27 -8.22
N LEU A 174 -8.37 -5.08 -9.45
CA LEU A 174 -7.53 -4.84 -10.63
C LEU A 174 -6.88 -3.45 -10.60
N TYR A 175 -7.66 -2.42 -10.24
CA TYR A 175 -7.14 -1.05 -10.14
C TYR A 175 -6.18 -0.91 -8.96
N ILE A 176 -6.61 -1.37 -7.78
CA ILE A 176 -5.82 -1.26 -6.55
C ILE A 176 -4.52 -2.03 -6.73
N SER A 177 -4.53 -3.25 -7.26
CA SER A 177 -3.29 -3.99 -7.50
C SER A 177 -2.36 -3.30 -8.49
N TRP A 178 -2.91 -2.59 -9.48
CA TRP A 178 -2.11 -1.77 -10.38
C TRP A 178 -1.46 -0.59 -9.65
N ALA A 179 -2.25 0.19 -8.92
CA ALA A 179 -1.73 1.33 -8.15
C ALA A 179 -0.64 0.89 -7.17
N LEU A 180 -0.81 -0.28 -6.53
CA LEU A 180 0.16 -0.83 -5.61
C LEU A 180 1.47 -1.24 -6.30
N VAL A 181 1.40 -2.09 -7.33
CA VAL A 181 2.61 -2.57 -8.02
C VAL A 181 3.32 -1.42 -8.76
N TYR A 182 2.56 -0.50 -9.34
CA TYR A 182 3.09 0.69 -9.99
C TYR A 182 3.85 1.58 -9.00
N THR A 183 3.23 1.95 -7.88
CA THR A 183 3.89 2.77 -6.85
C THR A 183 5.07 2.03 -6.22
N PHE A 184 4.97 0.71 -6.04
CA PHE A 184 6.06 -0.10 -5.52
C PHE A 184 7.31 -0.02 -6.41
N TRP A 185 7.17 -0.13 -7.73
CA TRP A 185 8.28 -0.03 -8.69
C TRP A 185 8.62 1.40 -9.11
N PHE A 186 7.77 2.38 -8.78
CA PHE A 186 8.03 3.79 -9.07
C PHE A 186 9.30 4.27 -8.36
N HIS A 187 9.45 3.89 -7.10
CA HIS A 187 10.56 4.29 -6.24
C HIS A 187 11.66 3.23 -6.22
N PRO A 188 12.96 3.60 -6.28
CA PRO A 188 14.03 2.69 -5.90
C PRO A 188 13.89 2.27 -4.42
N THR A 189 14.40 1.09 -4.06
CA THR A 189 14.39 0.58 -2.68
C THR A 189 15.41 1.29 -1.77
N GLU A 190 15.17 2.58 -1.52
CA GLU A 190 16.06 3.42 -0.74
C GLU A 190 15.88 3.26 0.78
N GLY A 191 17.00 3.35 1.50
CA GLY A 191 17.08 3.18 2.96
C GLY A 191 16.85 4.45 3.77
N VAL A 192 16.35 5.53 3.15
CA VAL A 192 15.99 6.77 3.85
C VAL A 192 14.77 6.51 4.76
N PRO A 193 14.79 6.90 6.05
CA PRO A 193 13.71 6.60 6.99
C PRO A 193 12.29 6.94 6.48
N SER A 194 12.13 8.11 5.86
CA SER A 194 10.84 8.51 5.28
C SER A 194 10.39 7.62 4.12
N ILE A 195 11.31 7.14 3.28
CA ILE A 195 11.00 6.20 2.18
C ILE A 195 10.72 4.80 2.72
N LEU A 196 11.44 4.37 3.77
CA LEU A 196 11.21 3.10 4.45
C LEU A 196 9.79 2.98 5.01
N THR A 197 9.20 4.08 5.51
CA THR A 197 7.78 4.08 5.91
C THR A 197 6.86 3.73 4.74
N GLY A 198 7.19 4.19 3.53
CA GLY A 198 6.46 3.87 2.31
C GLY A 198 6.59 2.40 1.94
N PHE A 199 7.81 1.86 1.92
CA PHE A 199 8.02 0.43 1.64
C PHE A 199 7.32 -0.46 2.65
N PHE A 200 7.42 -0.14 3.95
CA PHE A 200 6.70 -0.89 4.97
C PHE A 200 5.19 -0.87 4.70
N TYR A 201 4.62 0.31 4.41
CA TYR A 201 3.21 0.44 4.04
C TYR A 201 2.85 -0.40 2.80
N MET A 202 3.66 -0.36 1.75
CA MET A 202 3.48 -1.15 0.54
C MET A 202 3.45 -2.65 0.85
N PHE A 203 4.32 -3.15 1.72
CA PHE A 203 4.33 -4.55 2.13
C PHE A 203 3.09 -4.94 2.96
N LEU A 204 2.56 -4.03 3.79
CA LEU A 204 1.28 -4.25 4.47
C LEU A 204 0.10 -4.28 3.47
N LEU A 205 0.10 -3.46 2.42
CA LEU A 205 -0.91 -3.50 1.37
C LEU A 205 -0.81 -4.78 0.51
N PHE A 206 0.40 -5.26 0.24
CA PHE A 206 0.61 -6.56 -0.38
C PHE A 206 0.14 -7.71 0.52
N THR A 207 0.31 -7.57 1.84
CA THR A 207 -0.30 -8.49 2.81
C THR A 207 -1.82 -8.49 2.68
N GLN A 208 -2.46 -7.31 2.59
CA GLN A 208 -3.90 -7.17 2.36
C GLN A 208 -4.38 -7.84 1.07
N MET A 209 -3.60 -7.76 -0.01
CA MET A 209 -3.85 -8.48 -1.26
C MET A 209 -3.70 -9.99 -1.08
N SER A 210 -2.67 -10.44 -0.35
CA SER A 210 -2.42 -11.86 -0.12
C SER A 210 -3.52 -12.55 0.66
N VAL A 211 -4.27 -11.83 1.50
CA VAL A 211 -5.38 -12.38 2.29
C VAL A 211 -6.75 -12.20 1.62
N ALA A 212 -6.80 -11.85 0.34
CA ALA A 212 -8.06 -11.68 -0.42
C ALA A 212 -9.04 -12.85 -0.22
N ASN A 213 -10.34 -12.55 -0.19
CA ASN A 213 -11.43 -13.50 0.07
C ASN A 213 -11.45 -14.17 1.46
N THR A 214 -10.45 -13.94 2.31
CA THR A 214 -10.47 -14.38 3.72
C THR A 214 -11.09 -13.33 4.63
N ARG A 215 -11.33 -13.67 5.90
CA ARG A 215 -11.85 -12.74 6.90
C ARG A 215 -10.94 -11.53 7.08
N ALA A 216 -9.61 -11.75 7.09
CA ALA A 216 -8.62 -10.70 7.35
C ALA A 216 -8.72 -9.54 6.35
N HIS A 217 -9.05 -9.83 5.09
CA HIS A 217 -9.25 -8.81 4.06
C HIS A 217 -10.40 -7.84 4.37
N PHE A 218 -11.41 -8.27 5.13
CA PHE A 218 -12.61 -7.48 5.43
C PHE A 218 -12.63 -6.90 6.85
N VAL A 219 -11.59 -7.14 7.67
CA VAL A 219 -11.55 -6.64 9.04
C VAL A 219 -11.36 -5.12 9.03
N VAL A 220 -12.36 -4.39 9.53
CA VAL A 220 -12.38 -2.92 9.57
C VAL A 220 -11.16 -2.36 10.30
N GLY A 221 -10.77 -2.97 11.43
CA GLY A 221 -9.60 -2.51 12.18
C GLY A 221 -8.30 -2.55 11.37
N TRP A 222 -8.08 -3.62 10.61
CA TRP A 222 -6.91 -3.75 9.75
C TRP A 222 -6.95 -2.76 8.58
N ILE A 223 -8.10 -2.60 7.93
CA ILE A 223 -8.28 -1.60 6.87
C ILE A 223 -7.98 -0.19 7.40
N THR A 224 -8.47 0.15 8.59
CA THR A 224 -8.18 1.46 9.22
C THR A 224 -6.71 1.63 9.56
N VAL A 225 -6.00 0.58 9.99
CA VAL A 225 -4.54 0.64 10.18
C VAL A 225 -3.84 1.01 8.87
N LEU A 226 -4.21 0.37 7.76
CA LEU A 226 -3.64 0.67 6.44
C LEU A 226 -3.94 2.11 6.02
N GLU A 227 -5.18 2.58 6.19
CA GLU A 227 -5.58 3.96 5.85
C GLU A 227 -4.85 5.01 6.69
N LEU A 228 -4.67 4.76 7.98
CA LEU A 228 -3.94 5.66 8.89
C LEU A 228 -2.43 5.67 8.59
N PHE A 229 -1.88 4.56 8.09
CA PHE A 229 -0.45 4.49 7.79
C PHE A 229 -0.05 5.47 6.68
N VAL A 230 -0.94 5.74 5.71
CA VAL A 230 -0.71 6.81 4.73
C VAL A 230 -0.54 8.17 5.41
N GLY A 231 -1.29 8.43 6.48
CA GLY A 231 -1.18 9.63 7.31
C GLY A 231 0.14 9.73 8.08
N LEU A 232 0.96 8.67 8.14
CA LEU A 232 2.33 8.70 8.65
C LEU A 232 3.34 8.88 7.51
N HIS A 233 3.16 8.12 6.43
CA HIS A 233 4.07 8.13 5.30
C HIS A 233 4.04 9.46 4.52
N GLY A 234 2.85 9.99 4.22
CA GLY A 234 2.68 11.25 3.47
C GLY A 234 3.41 12.44 4.11
N PRO A 235 3.22 12.71 5.42
CA PRO A 235 3.98 13.73 6.13
C PRO A 235 5.49 13.47 6.14
N ALA A 236 5.91 12.21 6.28
CA ALA A 236 7.34 11.87 6.27
C ALA A 236 8.01 12.19 4.93
N ILE A 237 7.32 11.99 3.80
CA ILE A 237 7.80 12.38 2.47
C ILE A 237 7.77 13.90 2.27
N ALA A 238 6.72 14.57 2.73
CA ALA A 238 6.63 16.03 2.64
C ALA A 238 7.79 16.74 3.38
N LEU A 239 8.15 16.23 4.56
CA LEU A 239 9.26 16.76 5.36
C LEU A 239 10.62 16.64 4.66
N ILE A 240 10.90 15.52 3.97
CA ILE A 240 12.20 15.34 3.27
C ILE A 240 12.27 16.10 1.95
N ASN A 241 11.14 16.33 1.28
CA ASN A 241 11.09 17.11 0.04
C ASN A 241 11.10 18.63 0.31
N THR A 242 11.29 19.05 1.56
CA THR A 242 11.27 20.45 2.02
C THR A 242 10.03 21.24 1.59
N ASN A 243 8.95 20.54 1.22
CA ASN A 243 7.68 21.17 0.94
C ASN A 243 6.92 21.32 2.26
N ASN A 244 6.33 22.49 2.50
CA ASN A 244 5.51 22.73 3.70
C ASN A 244 4.15 22.02 3.63
N GLY A 245 4.03 20.92 2.87
CA GLY A 245 2.81 20.16 2.65
C GLY A 245 2.50 19.12 3.72
N TRP A 246 3.40 18.87 4.66
CA TRP A 246 3.21 17.86 5.72
C TRP A 246 1.93 18.08 6.57
N PRO A 247 1.49 19.32 6.90
CA PRO A 247 0.26 19.52 7.66
C PRO A 247 -0.96 19.07 6.87
N MET A 248 -1.01 19.37 5.57
CA MET A 248 -2.10 18.95 4.69
C MET A 248 -2.24 17.43 4.68
N PHE A 249 -1.13 16.70 4.56
CA PHE A 249 -1.16 15.24 4.63
C PHE A 249 -1.60 14.74 6.00
N LEU A 250 -0.96 15.20 7.09
CA LEU A 250 -1.24 14.69 8.44
C LEU A 250 -2.69 14.99 8.84
N PHE A 251 -3.08 16.26 8.82
CA PHE A 251 -4.41 16.68 9.25
C PHE A 251 -5.51 16.25 8.28
N GLY A 252 -5.21 16.08 6.99
CA GLY A 252 -6.14 15.52 6.02
C GLY A 252 -6.46 14.04 6.30
N PHE A 253 -5.45 13.21 6.56
CA PHE A 253 -5.69 11.80 6.89
C PHE A 253 -6.28 11.62 8.30
N LEU A 254 -5.87 12.43 9.28
CA LEU A 254 -6.51 12.46 10.59
C LEU A 254 -7.97 12.90 10.49
N PHE A 255 -8.30 13.89 9.65
CA PHE A 255 -9.67 14.29 9.38
C PHE A 255 -10.50 13.10 8.87
N LEU A 256 -9.98 12.33 7.89
CA LEU A 256 -10.67 11.13 7.43
C LEU A 256 -10.89 10.13 8.56
N PHE A 257 -9.91 9.93 9.45
CA PHE A 257 -10.09 9.05 10.61
C PHE A 257 -11.19 9.55 11.56
N VAL A 258 -11.08 10.80 12.00
CA VAL A 258 -11.94 11.45 12.98
C VAL A 258 -13.38 11.56 12.47
N PHE A 259 -13.57 11.97 11.21
CA PHE A 259 -14.91 12.21 10.69
C PHE A 259 -15.51 11.02 9.94
N THR A 260 -14.73 9.98 9.62
CA THR A 260 -15.26 8.81 8.87
C THR A 260 -14.83 7.46 9.45
N GLN A 261 -13.53 7.19 9.61
CA GLN A 261 -13.06 5.82 9.88
C GLN A 261 -13.42 5.32 11.28
N GLN A 262 -13.37 6.19 12.31
CA GLN A 262 -13.72 5.81 13.68
C GLN A 262 -15.18 5.31 13.85
N PHE A 263 -16.07 5.65 12.92
CA PHE A 263 -17.47 5.21 12.92
C PHE A 263 -17.65 3.78 12.42
N GLY A 264 -16.60 3.15 11.89
CA GLY A 264 -16.57 1.71 11.61
C GLY A 264 -16.43 0.85 12.85
N PHE A 265 -16.09 1.44 13.99
CA PHE A 265 -15.90 0.76 15.27
C PHE A 265 -17.09 0.98 16.21
N ARG A 266 -17.31 0.02 17.12
CA ARG A 266 -18.29 0.12 18.21
C ARG A 266 -17.67 0.83 19.43
N LEU A 267 -17.32 2.11 19.26
CA LEU A 267 -16.76 2.93 20.34
C LEU A 267 -17.85 3.48 21.25
N HIS A 268 -17.55 3.55 22.55
CA HIS A 268 -18.35 4.31 23.51
C HIS A 268 -18.33 5.81 23.16
N TRP A 269 -19.41 6.53 23.44
CA TRP A 269 -19.55 7.94 23.05
C TRP A 269 -18.43 8.83 23.62
N ALA A 270 -17.99 8.57 24.86
CA ALA A 270 -16.90 9.32 25.49
C ALA A 270 -15.57 9.17 24.72
N ALA A 271 -15.29 7.98 24.18
CA ALA A 271 -14.11 7.76 23.36
C ALA A 271 -14.18 8.54 22.03
N ARG A 272 -15.38 8.64 21.42
CA ARG A 272 -15.58 9.47 20.22
C ARG A 272 -15.35 10.94 20.51
N VAL A 273 -15.89 11.45 21.62
CA VAL A 273 -15.68 12.83 22.06
C VAL A 273 -14.19 13.10 22.29
N LEU A 274 -13.47 12.18 22.94
CA LEU A 274 -12.02 12.32 23.13
C LEU A 274 -11.27 12.39 21.80
N ILE A 275 -11.64 11.55 20.82
CA ILE A 275 -11.04 11.60 19.46
C ILE A 275 -11.31 12.96 18.80
N PHE A 276 -12.52 13.52 18.93
CA PHE A 276 -12.83 14.85 18.40
C PHE A 276 -12.06 15.97 19.11
N LEU A 277 -11.89 15.89 20.43
CA LEU A 277 -11.16 16.90 21.20
C LEU A 277 -9.65 16.84 20.97
N ALA A 278 -9.11 15.67 20.61
CA ALA A 278 -7.71 15.50 20.29
C ALA A 278 -7.32 15.95 18.87
N TYR A 279 -8.31 16.17 18.00
CA TYR A 279 -8.16 16.64 16.62
C TYR A 279 -8.30 18.16 16.55
#